data_AF-A0A9P1V935-F1
#
_entry.id   AF-A0A9P1V935-F1
#
_cell.length_a   1.000
_cell.length_b   1.000
_cell.length_c   1.000
_cell.angle_alpha   90.00
_cell.angle_beta   90.00
_cell.angle_gamma   90.00
#
_symmetry.space_group_name_H-M   'P 1'
#
loop_
_entity.id
_entity.type
_entity.pdbx_description
1 polymer ?
#
loop_
_entity_poly.entity_id
_entity_poly.type
_entity_poly.pdbx_seq_one_letter_code
_entity_poly.pdbx_strand_id
1 'polypeptide(L)'
;METKFLSDGRKVVIVGQLNNQETIVQEVFVTAAGDELPGGERFVVKSLHDKPVETYLSKEKSRQEAALAAAKAKIDSINREITDTRNKLSMYRDTLKQVKEFSEHIDEQDLTHFIDVMTGQLNYAVASSYRLPKIERYSEYMSIIENSYGNKRYEGLKLLSVLGNSNGNIALKVNQYSDGSGDNTSVSFFKTYEEAKSFVKSIAIAQLDRSYISVEELQECKRMGIEFNHDEMLVIRTKLHANSDKQLQNLSDNFNKSKEKIEADKAYIEQQINNL
;
A
#
# COMPACT_ATOMS: atom_id res chain seq x y z
N MET A 1 66.39 -14.35 -25.67
CA MET A 1 65.74 -13.56 -26.73
C MET A 1 65.38 -12.22 -26.13
N GLU A 2 65.78 -11.12 -26.77
CA GLU A 2 65.46 -9.78 -26.27
C GLU A 2 64.05 -9.38 -26.77
N THR A 3 63.17 -9.00 -25.85
CA THR A 3 61.81 -8.54 -26.16
C THR A 3 61.69 -7.04 -25.96
N LYS A 4 60.98 -6.37 -26.86
CA LYS A 4 60.66 -4.94 -26.81
C LYS A 4 59.19 -4.72 -27.15
N PHE A 5 58.75 -3.47 -27.09
CA PHE A 5 57.41 -3.05 -27.48
C PHE A 5 57.47 -2.05 -28.63
N LEU A 6 56.47 -2.15 -29.51
CA LEU A 6 56.23 -1.15 -30.54
C LEU A 6 55.54 0.09 -29.96
N SER A 7 55.55 1.18 -30.71
CA SER A 7 54.85 2.43 -30.34
C SER A 7 53.33 2.28 -30.24
N ASP A 8 52.75 1.20 -30.76
CA ASP A 8 51.33 0.84 -30.65
C ASP A 8 51.03 -0.09 -29.46
N GLY A 9 52.05 -0.44 -28.66
CA GLY A 9 51.92 -1.27 -27.46
C GLY A 9 52.09 -2.78 -27.67
N ARG A 10 52.23 -3.27 -28.91
CA ARG A 10 52.45 -4.70 -29.18
C ARG A 10 53.83 -5.17 -28.73
N LYS A 11 53.89 -6.38 -28.16
CA LYS A 11 55.14 -7.02 -27.73
C LYS A 11 55.79 -7.75 -28.90
N VAL A 12 57.09 -7.57 -29.08
CA VAL A 12 57.86 -8.16 -30.17
C VAL A 12 59.18 -8.73 -29.67
N VAL A 13 59.66 -9.81 -30.30
CA VAL A 13 61.02 -10.35 -30.11
C VAL A 13 61.94 -9.80 -31.20
N ILE A 14 63.14 -9.38 -30.82
CA ILE A 14 64.18 -8.97 -31.77
C ILE A 14 64.78 -10.22 -32.43
N VAL A 15 64.71 -10.29 -33.75
CA VAL A 15 65.27 -11.39 -34.55
C VAL A 15 66.65 -11.01 -35.11
N GLY A 16 66.87 -9.73 -35.43
CA GLY A 16 68.16 -9.22 -35.90
C GLY A 16 68.09 -7.75 -36.33
N GLN A 17 69.24 -7.12 -36.56
CA GLN A 17 69.32 -5.76 -37.11
C GLN A 17 69.42 -5.81 -38.64
N LEU A 18 68.63 -4.98 -39.32
CA LEU A 18 68.71 -4.83 -40.77
C LEU A 18 69.77 -3.79 -41.14
N ASN A 19 69.82 -2.67 -40.41
CA ASN A 19 70.81 -1.61 -40.52
C ASN A 19 70.90 -0.83 -39.19
N ASN A 20 71.68 0.26 -39.16
CA ASN A 20 71.88 1.06 -37.94
C ASN A 20 70.61 1.75 -37.39
N GLN A 21 69.49 1.76 -38.13
CA GLN A 21 68.24 2.42 -37.75
C GLN A 21 67.03 1.47 -37.70
N GLU A 22 67.11 0.29 -38.32
CA GLU A 22 65.98 -0.61 -38.54
C GLU A 22 66.28 -2.01 -37.98
N THR A 23 65.32 -2.55 -37.23
CA THR A 23 65.41 -3.86 -36.58
C THR A 23 64.31 -4.77 -37.12
N ILE A 24 64.67 -6.02 -37.41
CA ILE A 24 63.73 -7.09 -37.77
C ILE A 24 63.16 -7.67 -36.48
N VAL A 25 61.85 -7.60 -36.34
CA VAL A 25 61.14 -8.06 -35.15
C VAL A 25 60.04 -9.05 -35.53
N GLN A 26 59.64 -9.87 -34.56
CA GLN A 26 58.56 -10.83 -34.70
C GLN A 26 57.53 -10.62 -33.59
N GLU A 27 56.25 -10.56 -33.94
CA GLU A 27 55.18 -10.34 -32.96
C GLU A 27 55.01 -11.54 -32.01
N VAL A 28 54.85 -11.23 -30.73
CA VAL A 28 54.59 -12.19 -29.66
C VAL A 28 53.11 -12.16 -29.33
N PHE A 29 52.44 -13.29 -29.53
CA PHE A 29 51.06 -13.47 -29.11
C PHE A 29 51.00 -14.10 -27.72
N VAL A 30 49.94 -13.81 -26.98
CA VAL A 30 49.68 -14.39 -25.66
C VAL A 30 48.47 -15.32 -25.76
N THR A 31 48.62 -16.57 -25.33
CA THR A 31 47.50 -17.53 -25.30
C THR A 31 46.52 -17.20 -24.17
N ALA A 32 45.31 -17.76 -24.20
CA ALA A 32 44.33 -17.59 -23.13
C ALA A 32 44.83 -18.11 -21.75
N ALA A 33 45.83 -19.00 -21.74
CA ALA A 33 46.49 -19.52 -20.54
C ALA A 33 47.64 -18.63 -20.03
N GLY A 34 48.00 -17.58 -20.79
CA GLY A 34 49.06 -16.63 -20.43
C GLY A 34 50.44 -16.97 -21.02
N ASP A 35 50.56 -18.01 -21.85
CA ASP A 35 51.83 -18.38 -22.47
C ASP A 35 52.17 -17.41 -23.62
N GLU A 36 53.41 -16.92 -23.65
CA GLU A 36 53.90 -16.03 -24.70
C GLU A 36 54.55 -16.84 -25.83
N LEU A 37 54.03 -16.68 -27.05
CA LEU A 37 54.48 -17.41 -28.23
C LEU A 37 54.93 -16.42 -29.33
N PRO A 38 56.22 -16.43 -29.72
CA PRO A 38 56.68 -15.71 -30.91
C PRO A 38 56.18 -16.45 -32.16
N GLY A 39 55.08 -15.98 -32.72
CA GLY A 39 54.37 -16.67 -33.81
C GLY A 39 53.92 -15.78 -34.96
N GLY A 40 54.07 -14.45 -34.83
CA GLY A 40 53.68 -13.52 -35.89
C GLY A 40 54.65 -13.48 -37.07
N GLU A 41 54.28 -12.73 -38.09
CA GLU A 41 55.16 -12.44 -39.22
C GLU A 41 56.35 -11.59 -38.79
N ARG A 42 57.47 -11.73 -39.52
CA ARG A 42 58.66 -10.89 -39.32
C ARG A 42 58.51 -9.61 -40.13
N PHE A 43 58.68 -8.47 -39.48
CA PHE A 43 58.64 -7.17 -40.13
C PHE A 43 59.69 -6.22 -39.55
N VAL A 44 59.93 -5.12 -40.25
CA VAL A 44 61.01 -4.17 -39.95
C VAL A 44 60.44 -2.95 -39.25
N VAL A 45 61.06 -2.53 -38.15
CA VAL A 45 60.65 -1.35 -37.38
C VAL A 45 61.84 -0.46 -37.00
N LYS A 46 61.58 0.84 -36.86
CA LYS A 46 62.58 1.87 -36.53
C LYS A 46 62.63 2.24 -35.06
N SER A 47 61.54 2.02 -34.33
CA SER A 47 61.40 2.48 -32.95
C SER A 47 60.90 1.33 -32.08
N LEU A 48 61.69 1.04 -31.04
CA LEU A 48 61.43 0.01 -30.06
C LEU A 48 61.53 0.63 -28.68
N HIS A 49 60.66 0.18 -27.78
CA HIS A 49 60.57 0.67 -26.41
C HIS A 49 60.78 -0.49 -25.43
N ASP A 50 61.41 -0.20 -24.30
CA ASP A 50 61.68 -1.22 -23.27
C ASP A 50 60.42 -1.63 -22.48
N LYS A 51 59.39 -0.79 -22.53
CA LYS A 51 58.10 -1.00 -21.84
C LYS A 51 56.95 -0.71 -22.79
N PRO A 52 55.75 -1.29 -22.55
CA PRO A 52 54.56 -0.94 -23.30
C PRO A 52 54.35 0.58 -23.26
N VAL A 53 54.16 1.18 -24.43
CA VAL A 53 53.90 2.62 -24.53
C VAL A 53 52.41 2.83 -24.71
N GLU A 54 51.82 3.59 -23.79
CA GLU A 54 50.44 4.04 -23.90
C GLU A 54 50.43 5.46 -24.48
N THR A 55 49.51 5.73 -25.42
CA THR A 55 49.33 7.09 -25.92
C THR A 55 48.78 7.98 -24.82
N TYR A 56 49.22 9.24 -24.77
CA TYR A 56 48.69 10.22 -23.82
C TYR A 56 47.15 10.31 -23.88
N LEU A 57 46.59 10.22 -25.10
CA LEU A 57 45.15 10.23 -25.33
C LEU A 57 44.43 9.04 -24.66
N SER A 58 44.98 7.81 -24.76
CA SER A 58 44.42 6.62 -24.10
C SER A 58 44.40 6.78 -22.59
N LYS A 59 45.52 7.23 -22.01
CA LYS A 59 45.66 7.44 -20.57
C LYS A 59 44.71 8.51 -20.05
N GLU A 60 44.61 9.62 -20.77
CA GLU A 60 43.70 10.73 -20.44
C GLU A 60 42.24 10.27 -20.54
N LYS A 61 41.88 9.48 -21.56
CA LYS A 61 40.54 8.92 -21.73
C LYS A 61 40.17 7.98 -20.58
N SER A 62 41.04 7.04 -20.20
CA SER A 62 40.80 6.13 -19.07
C SER A 62 40.61 6.91 -17.76
N ARG A 63 41.43 7.94 -17.53
CA ARG A 63 41.28 8.84 -16.38
C ARG A 63 39.93 9.59 -16.38
N GLN A 64 39.50 10.10 -17.53
CA GLN A 64 38.21 10.79 -17.67
C GLN A 64 37.03 9.83 -17.47
N GLU A 65 37.08 8.61 -18.01
CA GLU A 65 36.06 7.58 -17.82
C GLU A 65 35.93 7.18 -16.35
N ALA A 66 37.06 6.98 -15.66
CA ALA A 66 37.08 6.70 -14.22
C ALA A 66 36.50 7.86 -13.40
N ALA A 67 36.86 9.10 -13.73
CA ALA A 67 36.33 10.30 -13.08
C ALA A 67 34.81 10.44 -13.31
N LEU A 68 34.33 10.16 -14.52
CA LEU A 68 32.92 10.20 -14.88
C LEU A 68 32.12 9.11 -14.15
N ALA A 69 32.65 7.89 -14.07
CA ALA A 69 32.04 6.80 -13.31
C ALA A 69 31.94 7.14 -11.80
N ALA A 70 33.01 7.69 -11.22
CA ALA A 70 33.00 8.14 -9.82
C ALA A 70 32.00 9.27 -9.59
N ALA A 71 31.92 10.24 -10.52
CA ALA A 71 30.94 11.32 -10.45
C ALA A 71 29.49 10.80 -10.52
N LYS A 72 29.19 9.84 -11.41
CA LYS A 72 27.88 9.18 -11.49
C LYS A 72 27.52 8.47 -10.19
N ALA A 73 28.43 7.65 -9.65
CA ALA A 73 28.21 6.95 -8.39
C ALA A 73 27.95 7.93 -7.22
N LYS A 74 28.66 9.07 -7.21
CA LYS A 74 28.45 10.12 -6.21
C LYS A 74 27.09 10.81 -6.36
N ILE A 75 26.65 11.10 -7.59
CA ILE A 75 25.31 11.63 -7.87
C ILE A 75 24.24 10.65 -7.39
N ASP A 76 24.39 9.35 -7.67
CA ASP A 76 23.43 8.33 -7.25
C ASP A 76 23.34 8.23 -5.72
N SER A 77 24.48 8.29 -5.02
CA SER A 77 24.52 8.31 -3.55
C SER A 77 23.80 9.54 -2.98
N ILE A 78 24.09 10.73 -3.51
CA ILE A 78 23.45 11.97 -3.08
C ILE A 78 21.95 11.93 -3.34
N ASN A 79 21.51 11.40 -4.50
CA ASN A 79 20.10 11.28 -4.82
C ASN A 79 19.36 10.33 -3.87
N ARG A 80 20.01 9.24 -3.42
CA ARG A 80 19.48 8.36 -2.37
C ARG A 80 19.34 9.11 -1.05
N GLU A 81 20.38 9.80 -0.61
CA GLU A 81 20.35 10.59 0.63
C GLU A 81 19.28 11.69 0.61
N ILE A 82 19.10 12.38 -0.52
CA ILE A 82 18.04 13.37 -0.72
C ILE A 82 16.66 12.70 -0.58
N THR A 83 16.48 11.53 -1.17
CA THR A 83 15.22 10.79 -1.11
C THR A 83 14.90 10.36 0.32
N ASP A 84 15.87 9.79 1.04
CA ASP A 84 15.72 9.39 2.43
C ASP A 84 15.42 10.58 3.34
N THR A 85 16.09 11.71 3.11
CA THR A 85 15.86 12.95 3.86
C THR A 85 14.46 13.50 3.60
N ARG A 86 13.98 13.48 2.34
CA ARG A 86 12.60 13.87 2.00
C ARG A 86 11.57 12.97 2.66
N ASN A 87 11.83 11.66 2.72
CA ASN A 87 10.95 10.71 3.40
C ASN A 87 10.89 11.00 4.91
N LYS A 88 12.04 11.24 5.55
CA LYS A 88 12.10 11.62 6.98
C LYS A 88 11.38 12.93 7.25
N LEU A 89 11.58 13.95 6.41
CA LEU A 89 10.88 15.24 6.55
C LEU A 89 9.37 15.08 6.38
N SER A 90 8.93 14.25 5.44
CA SER A 90 7.50 13.95 5.25
C SER A 90 6.92 13.26 6.48
N MET A 91 7.63 12.26 7.03
CA MET A 91 7.25 11.61 8.29
C MET A 91 7.12 12.62 9.42
N TYR A 92 8.12 13.48 9.66
CA TYR A 92 8.07 14.49 10.73
C TYR A 92 6.94 15.49 10.54
N ARG A 93 6.70 15.94 9.30
CA ARG A 93 5.56 16.82 8.99
C ARG A 93 4.24 16.14 9.33
N ASP A 94 4.08 14.88 8.96
CA ASP A 94 2.86 14.12 9.20
C ASP A 94 2.67 13.83 10.70
N THR A 95 3.75 13.54 11.43
CA THR A 95 3.75 13.44 12.90
C THR A 95 3.32 14.75 13.55
N LEU A 96 3.90 15.88 13.16
CA LEU A 96 3.53 17.20 13.70
C LEU A 96 2.07 17.55 13.41
N LYS A 97 1.59 17.21 12.21
CA LYS A 97 0.18 17.39 11.84
C LYS A 97 -0.71 16.56 12.77
N GLN A 98 -0.43 15.28 12.95
CA GLN A 98 -1.21 14.40 13.83
C GLN A 98 -1.21 14.88 15.28
N VAL A 99 -0.04 15.25 15.83
CA VAL A 99 0.08 15.74 17.21
C VAL A 99 -0.66 17.05 17.39
N LYS A 100 -0.54 17.98 16.43
CA LYS A 100 -1.28 19.25 16.45
C LYS A 100 -2.78 19.00 16.47
N GLU A 101 -3.30 18.24 15.50
CA GLU A 101 -4.72 17.93 15.40
C GLU A 101 -5.21 17.24 16.68
N PHE A 102 -4.48 16.25 17.20
CA PHE A 102 -4.81 15.60 18.48
C PHE A 102 -4.87 16.60 19.64
N SER A 103 -3.86 17.49 19.78
CA SER A 103 -3.82 18.47 20.86
C SER A 103 -4.91 19.54 20.78
N GLU A 104 -5.40 19.83 19.57
CA GLU A 104 -6.48 20.80 19.34
C GLU A 104 -7.87 20.19 19.59
N HIS A 105 -8.02 18.87 19.50
CA HIS A 105 -9.30 18.18 19.57
C HIS A 105 -9.50 17.34 20.84
N ILE A 106 -8.45 17.01 21.59
CA ILE A 106 -8.58 16.34 22.89
C ILE A 106 -8.85 17.37 23.99
N ASP A 107 -9.90 17.14 24.78
CA ASP A 107 -10.16 17.91 25.99
C ASP A 107 -10.22 17.04 27.26
N GLU A 108 -10.42 17.68 28.42
CA GLU A 108 -10.53 16.99 29.70
C GLU A 108 -11.77 16.08 29.78
N GLN A 109 -12.83 16.40 29.03
CA GLN A 109 -14.04 15.59 28.97
C GLN A 109 -13.79 14.29 28.21
N ASP A 110 -12.98 14.30 27.15
CA ASP A 110 -12.59 13.09 26.42
C ASP A 110 -11.81 12.11 27.31
N LEU A 111 -10.88 12.63 28.12
CA LEU A 111 -10.12 11.82 29.07
C LEU A 111 -11.01 11.28 30.19
N THR A 112 -11.91 12.11 30.71
CA THR A 112 -12.91 11.69 31.71
C THR A 112 -13.82 10.60 31.15
N HIS A 113 -14.31 10.77 29.93
CA HIS A 113 -15.12 9.78 29.23
C HIS A 113 -14.38 8.46 29.06
N PHE A 114 -13.10 8.49 28.67
CA PHE A 114 -12.29 7.28 28.59
C PHE A 114 -12.15 6.58 29.95
N ILE A 115 -11.92 7.32 31.03
CA ILE A 115 -11.88 6.77 32.39
C ILE A 115 -13.23 6.14 32.76
N ASP A 116 -14.35 6.79 32.43
CA ASP A 116 -15.70 6.28 32.70
C ASP A 116 -15.98 4.98 31.94
N VAL A 117 -15.50 4.85 30.70
CA VAL A 117 -15.56 3.60 29.93
C VAL A 117 -14.74 2.50 30.61
N MET A 118 -13.50 2.81 30.97
CA MET A 118 -12.56 1.84 31.57
C MET A 118 -12.98 1.39 32.97
N THR A 119 -13.62 2.28 33.73
CA THR A 119 -14.15 1.99 35.07
C THR A 119 -15.54 1.37 35.04
N GLY A 120 -16.15 1.20 33.86
CA GLY A 120 -17.47 0.60 33.69
C GLY A 120 -18.62 1.48 34.20
N GLN A 121 -18.43 2.80 34.27
CA GLN A 121 -19.48 3.75 34.63
C GLN A 121 -20.50 3.98 33.51
N LEU A 122 -20.15 3.58 32.29
CA LEU A 122 -21.03 3.62 31.13
C LEU A 122 -21.73 2.27 30.94
N ASN A 123 -23.02 2.31 30.62
CA ASN A 123 -23.89 1.13 30.65
C ASN A 123 -24.22 0.58 29.26
N TYR A 124 -24.02 1.38 28.20
CA TYR A 124 -24.43 1.05 26.84
C TYR A 124 -23.28 1.24 25.87
N ALA A 125 -23.22 0.37 24.87
CA ALA A 125 -22.26 0.42 23.77
C ALA A 125 -23.02 0.45 22.44
N VAL A 126 -22.55 1.29 21.52
CA VAL A 126 -23.05 1.40 20.15
C VAL A 126 -21.85 1.23 19.21
N ALA A 127 -21.74 0.05 18.63
CA ALA A 127 -20.66 -0.29 17.71
C ALA A 127 -20.96 0.23 16.29
N SER A 128 -19.97 0.86 15.65
CA SER A 128 -20.05 1.32 14.28
C SER A 128 -20.36 0.16 13.34
N SER A 129 -21.31 0.36 12.44
CA SER A 129 -21.75 -0.66 11.49
C SER A 129 -21.96 -0.02 10.12
N TYR A 130 -21.84 -0.84 9.06
CA TYR A 130 -22.26 -0.44 7.71
C TYR A 130 -23.77 -0.27 7.60
N ARG A 131 -24.52 -0.97 8.46
CA ARG A 131 -25.95 -0.77 8.67
C ARG A 131 -26.17 0.13 9.88
N LEU A 132 -27.42 0.43 10.16
CA LEU A 132 -27.79 1.10 11.40
C LEU A 132 -27.25 0.34 12.63
N PRO A 133 -26.53 1.01 13.55
CA PRO A 133 -25.89 0.34 14.68
C PRO A 133 -26.92 -0.03 15.76
N LYS A 134 -26.59 -1.04 16.55
CA LYS A 134 -27.43 -1.54 17.65
C LYS A 134 -26.96 -0.98 18.98
N ILE A 135 -27.90 -0.84 19.91
CA ILE A 135 -27.61 -0.48 21.30
C ILE A 135 -27.52 -1.78 22.10
N GLU A 136 -26.34 -2.04 22.66
CA GLU A 136 -26.09 -3.22 23.50
C GLU A 136 -25.70 -2.76 24.92
N ARG A 137 -25.94 -3.61 25.93
CA ARG A 137 -25.39 -3.32 27.27
C ARG A 137 -23.88 -3.46 27.23
N TYR A 138 -23.17 -2.57 27.92
CA TYR A 138 -21.71 -2.57 28.03
C TYR A 138 -21.20 -3.96 28.42
N SER A 139 -21.78 -4.55 29.47
CA SER A 139 -21.41 -5.88 29.97
C SER A 139 -21.59 -6.99 28.95
N GLU A 140 -22.61 -6.90 28.10
CA GLU A 140 -22.88 -7.92 27.08
C GLU A 140 -21.92 -7.75 25.91
N TYR A 141 -21.72 -6.51 25.48
CA TYR A 141 -20.87 -6.18 24.34
C TYR A 141 -19.38 -6.41 24.62
N MET A 142 -18.90 -6.01 25.80
CA MET A 142 -17.49 -6.10 26.18
C MET A 142 -17.08 -7.50 26.64
N SER A 143 -18.02 -8.35 27.05
CA SER A 143 -17.68 -9.70 27.51
C SER A 143 -17.31 -10.64 26.37
N ILE A 144 -16.29 -11.47 26.62
CA ILE A 144 -15.98 -12.64 25.82
C ILE A 144 -16.54 -13.85 26.56
N ILE A 145 -17.52 -14.50 25.94
CA ILE A 145 -18.13 -15.72 26.46
C ILE A 145 -17.83 -16.85 25.49
N GLU A 146 -16.95 -17.76 25.88
CA GLU A 146 -16.77 -19.03 25.18
C GLU A 146 -18.05 -19.83 25.33
N ASN A 147 -18.57 -20.33 24.21
CA ASN A 147 -19.76 -21.17 24.20
C ASN A 147 -19.43 -22.46 23.44
N SER A 148 -18.93 -23.46 24.18
CA SER A 148 -18.55 -24.76 23.66
C SER A 148 -19.50 -25.83 24.21
N TYR A 149 -20.21 -26.53 23.33
CA TYR A 149 -21.14 -27.61 23.66
C TYR A 149 -22.19 -27.25 24.76
N GLY A 150 -22.67 -26.00 24.75
CA GLY A 150 -23.68 -25.52 25.70
C GLY A 150 -23.13 -25.09 27.06
N ASN A 151 -21.83 -25.25 27.30
CA ASN A 151 -21.16 -24.64 28.45
C ASN A 151 -20.74 -23.21 28.08
N LYS A 152 -21.27 -22.23 28.82
CA LYS A 152 -20.90 -20.82 28.65
C LYS A 152 -19.91 -20.44 29.73
N ARG A 153 -18.69 -20.10 29.33
CA ARG A 153 -17.64 -19.64 30.24
C ARG A 153 -17.23 -18.21 29.89
N TYR A 154 -17.16 -17.36 30.91
CA TYR A 154 -16.58 -16.04 30.75
C TYR A 154 -15.06 -16.14 30.63
N GLU A 155 -14.49 -15.57 29.56
CA GLU A 155 -13.05 -15.62 29.27
C GLU A 155 -12.34 -14.27 29.45
N GLY A 156 -13.10 -13.19 29.67
CA GLY A 156 -12.55 -11.86 29.91
C GLY A 156 -13.31 -10.78 29.17
N LEU A 157 -12.68 -9.61 29.08
CA LEU A 157 -13.17 -8.48 28.31
C LEU A 157 -12.44 -8.38 26.97
N LYS A 158 -13.14 -7.90 25.96
CA LYS A 158 -12.55 -7.45 24.69
C LYS A 158 -11.55 -6.34 24.96
N LEU A 159 -10.45 -6.32 24.19
CA LEU A 159 -9.48 -5.24 24.27
C LEU A 159 -10.11 -3.93 23.79
N LEU A 160 -10.04 -2.90 24.64
CA LEU A 160 -10.41 -1.53 24.29
C LEU A 160 -9.15 -0.71 24.02
N SER A 161 -9.07 -0.14 22.82
CA SER A 161 -7.96 0.69 22.36
C SER A 161 -8.43 2.11 22.09
N VAL A 162 -7.60 3.09 22.42
CA VAL A 162 -7.77 4.49 22.04
C VAL A 162 -6.91 4.73 20.80
N LEU A 163 -7.54 4.89 19.63
CA LEU A 163 -6.82 5.15 18.38
C LEU A 163 -7.16 6.54 17.85
N GLY A 164 -6.12 7.33 17.55
CA GLY A 164 -6.27 8.56 16.77
C GLY A 164 -6.42 8.24 15.28
N ASN A 165 -7.21 9.02 14.55
CA ASN A 165 -7.22 8.99 13.09
C ASN A 165 -6.32 10.09 12.50
N SER A 166 -6.14 10.10 11.17
CA SER A 166 -5.31 11.10 10.47
C SER A 166 -5.81 12.54 10.62
N ASN A 167 -7.02 12.74 11.15
CA ASN A 167 -7.66 14.02 11.38
C ASN A 167 -7.62 14.42 12.87
N GLY A 168 -6.84 13.72 13.71
CA GLY A 168 -6.69 14.02 15.13
C GLY A 168 -7.82 13.53 16.04
N ASN A 169 -8.93 13.04 15.49
CA ASN A 169 -10.04 12.56 16.30
C ASN A 169 -9.68 11.24 16.98
N ILE A 170 -10.02 11.17 18.26
CA ILE A 170 -9.91 9.96 19.06
C ILE A 170 -11.12 9.07 18.79
N ALA A 171 -10.86 7.79 18.55
CA ALA A 171 -11.89 6.77 18.48
C ALA A 171 -11.58 5.67 19.47
N LEU A 172 -12.61 5.31 20.25
CA LEU A 172 -12.60 4.09 21.05
C LEU A 172 -12.86 2.91 20.13
N LYS A 173 -11.94 1.96 20.15
CA LYS A 173 -11.90 0.80 19.26
C LYS A 173 -11.92 -0.47 20.10
N VAL A 174 -12.90 -1.33 19.87
CA VAL A 174 -13.01 -2.61 20.57
C VAL A 174 -12.61 -3.71 19.61
N ASN A 175 -11.61 -4.50 20.01
CA ASN A 175 -11.15 -5.67 19.26
C ASN A 175 -12.10 -6.85 19.48
N GLN A 176 -12.09 -7.78 18.54
CA GLN A 176 -12.88 -9.00 18.66
C GLN A 176 -12.46 -9.85 19.86
N TYR A 177 -11.16 -9.91 20.17
CA TYR A 177 -10.57 -10.71 21.24
C TYR A 177 -9.79 -9.87 22.26
N SER A 178 -9.45 -10.47 23.39
CA SER A 178 -8.74 -9.83 24.52
C SER A 178 -7.26 -9.58 24.26
N ASP A 179 -6.64 -10.38 23.40
CA ASP A 179 -5.24 -10.27 22.99
C ASP A 179 -5.03 -9.25 21.85
N GLY A 180 -6.10 -8.59 21.40
CA GLY A 180 -6.08 -7.63 20.30
C GLY A 180 -6.09 -8.26 18.91
N SER A 181 -6.19 -9.58 18.79
CA SER A 181 -6.33 -10.25 17.50
C SER A 181 -7.72 -10.04 16.87
N GLY A 182 -7.82 -10.33 15.57
CA GLY A 182 -9.02 -10.11 14.78
C GLY A 182 -9.21 -8.64 14.34
N ASP A 183 -10.43 -8.31 13.94
CA ASP A 183 -10.78 -6.95 13.55
C ASP A 183 -11.06 -6.06 14.77
N ASN A 184 -10.99 -4.75 14.57
CA ASN A 184 -11.43 -3.76 15.55
C ASN A 184 -12.60 -2.93 14.99
N THR A 185 -13.52 -2.55 15.88
CA THR A 185 -14.70 -1.76 15.53
C THR A 185 -14.71 -0.46 16.33
N SER A 186 -15.11 0.67 15.75
CA SER A 186 -15.33 1.90 16.53
C SER A 186 -16.55 1.74 17.40
N VAL A 187 -16.49 2.17 18.66
CA VAL A 187 -17.59 2.03 19.60
C VAL A 187 -17.79 3.34 20.34
N SER A 188 -19.04 3.79 20.44
CA SER A 188 -19.43 4.90 21.29
C SER A 188 -20.14 4.35 22.52
N PHE A 189 -19.76 4.84 23.70
CA PHE A 189 -20.32 4.38 24.97
C PHE A 189 -21.20 5.46 25.59
N PHE A 190 -22.25 5.05 26.29
CA PHE A 190 -23.24 5.95 26.86
C PHE A 190 -23.62 5.53 28.26
N LYS A 191 -23.94 6.51 29.11
CA LYS A 191 -24.35 6.25 30.48
C LYS A 191 -25.80 5.79 30.54
N THR A 192 -26.63 6.38 29.70
CA THR A 192 -28.07 6.10 29.64
C THR A 192 -28.51 5.58 28.29
N TYR A 193 -29.63 4.85 28.27
CA TYR A 193 -30.22 4.34 27.04
C TYR A 193 -30.74 5.48 26.14
N GLU A 194 -31.21 6.57 26.74
CA GLU A 194 -31.72 7.75 26.04
C GLU A 194 -30.64 8.48 25.24
N GLU A 195 -29.43 8.60 25.81
CA GLU A 195 -28.25 9.11 25.10
C GLU A 195 -27.92 8.22 23.90
N ALA A 196 -27.85 6.90 24.11
CA ALA A 196 -27.57 5.95 23.04
C ALA A 196 -28.63 6.00 21.93
N LYS A 197 -29.91 6.09 22.26
CA LYS A 197 -31.00 6.27 21.28
C LYS A 197 -30.84 7.55 20.48
N SER A 198 -30.53 8.66 21.15
CA SER A 198 -30.34 9.96 20.49
C SER A 198 -29.18 9.90 19.50
N PHE A 199 -28.09 9.23 19.88
CA PHE A 199 -26.95 9.00 19.00
C PHE A 199 -27.28 8.10 17.81
N VAL A 200 -27.97 6.97 18.01
CA VAL A 200 -28.38 6.11 16.89
C VAL A 200 -29.36 6.84 15.96
N LYS A 201 -30.26 7.66 16.51
CA LYS A 201 -31.16 8.51 15.72
C LYS A 201 -30.39 9.51 14.87
N SER A 202 -29.34 10.16 15.41
CA SER A 202 -28.54 11.10 14.64
C SER A 202 -27.79 10.42 13.50
N ILE A 203 -27.30 9.19 13.70
CA ILE A 203 -26.72 8.36 12.63
C ILE A 203 -27.76 8.06 11.55
N ALA A 204 -28.98 7.67 11.95
CA ALA A 204 -30.07 7.40 11.02
C ALA A 204 -30.40 8.64 10.16
N ILE A 205 -30.48 9.81 10.79
CA ILE A 205 -30.72 11.08 10.08
C ILE A 205 -29.57 11.41 9.13
N ALA A 206 -28.31 11.29 9.57
CA ALA A 206 -27.15 11.53 8.72
C ALA A 206 -27.07 10.54 7.53
N GLN A 207 -27.53 9.30 7.71
CA GLN A 207 -27.67 8.33 6.62
C GLN A 207 -28.71 8.78 5.60
N LEU A 208 -29.80 9.42 6.04
CA LEU A 208 -30.79 9.99 5.13
C LEU A 208 -30.21 11.09 4.27
N ASP A 209 -29.15 11.80 4.63
CA ASP A 209 -28.53 12.78 3.72
C ASP A 209 -27.85 12.10 2.51
N ARG A 210 -27.27 10.92 2.74
CA ARG A 210 -26.43 10.21 1.76
C ARG A 210 -27.17 9.13 0.98
N SER A 211 -28.18 8.50 1.58
CA SER A 211 -28.86 7.31 1.06
C SER A 211 -30.31 7.24 1.58
N TYR A 212 -30.84 6.04 1.78
CA TYR A 212 -32.13 5.73 2.40
C TYR A 212 -31.94 4.84 3.63
N ILE A 213 -33.00 4.69 4.44
CA ILE A 213 -33.10 3.71 5.52
C ILE A 213 -34.05 2.61 5.06
N SER A 214 -33.66 1.34 5.19
CA SER A 214 -34.53 0.22 4.79
C SER A 214 -35.70 0.00 5.76
N VAL A 215 -36.70 -0.77 5.35
CA VAL A 215 -37.83 -1.12 6.22
C VAL A 215 -37.36 -1.93 7.44
N GLU A 216 -36.39 -2.82 7.25
CA GLU A 216 -35.77 -3.59 8.34
C GLU A 216 -35.09 -2.66 9.35
N GLU A 217 -34.33 -1.67 8.87
CA GLU A 217 -33.67 -0.68 9.73
C GLU A 217 -34.68 0.19 10.48
N LEU A 218 -35.81 0.57 9.86
CA LEU A 218 -36.90 1.28 10.54
C LEU A 218 -37.54 0.42 11.64
N GLN A 219 -37.72 -0.88 11.38
CA GLN A 219 -38.23 -1.80 12.39
C GLN A 219 -37.24 -1.97 13.55
N GLU A 220 -35.94 -2.02 13.26
CA GLU A 220 -34.89 -2.04 14.29
C GLU A 220 -34.89 -0.75 15.13
N CYS A 221 -34.95 0.43 14.49
CA CYS A 221 -35.14 1.72 15.17
C CYS A 221 -36.35 1.68 16.12
N LYS A 222 -37.50 1.20 15.63
CA LYS A 222 -38.71 1.08 16.44
C LYS A 222 -38.53 0.13 17.62
N ARG A 223 -37.87 -1.02 17.43
CA ARG A 223 -37.56 -1.96 18.53
C ARG A 223 -36.64 -1.33 19.57
N MET A 224 -35.73 -0.46 19.14
CA MET A 224 -34.87 0.31 20.04
C MET A 224 -35.60 1.49 20.70
N GLY A 225 -36.85 1.79 20.35
CA GLY A 225 -37.61 2.93 20.88
C GLY A 225 -37.19 4.27 20.27
N ILE A 226 -36.64 4.25 19.07
CA ILE A 226 -36.30 5.45 18.29
C ILE A 226 -37.51 5.84 17.46
N GLU A 227 -38.03 7.04 17.69
CA GLU A 227 -39.18 7.58 16.98
C GLU A 227 -38.76 8.68 16.02
N PHE A 228 -39.36 8.66 14.83
CA PHE A 228 -39.21 9.69 13.81
C PHE A 228 -40.46 10.56 13.75
N ASN A 229 -40.28 11.88 13.65
CA ASN A 229 -41.39 12.81 13.52
C ASN A 229 -42.00 12.73 12.10
N HIS A 230 -43.08 13.48 11.87
CA HIS A 230 -43.80 13.44 10.59
C HIS A 230 -42.91 13.82 9.40
N ASP A 231 -42.12 14.89 9.53
CA ASP A 231 -41.27 15.39 8.45
C ASP A 231 -40.13 14.42 8.14
N GLU A 232 -39.49 13.88 9.19
CA GLU A 232 -38.47 12.82 9.07
C GLU A 232 -39.04 11.60 8.34
N MET A 233 -40.26 11.17 8.68
CA MET A 233 -40.94 10.06 8.01
C MET A 233 -41.30 10.34 6.56
N LEU A 234 -41.66 11.58 6.20
CA LEU A 234 -41.88 11.98 4.81
C LEU A 234 -40.60 11.89 3.98
N VAL A 235 -39.46 12.31 4.55
CA VAL A 235 -38.14 12.18 3.91
C VAL A 235 -37.79 10.71 3.71
N ILE A 236 -37.92 9.89 4.76
CA ILE A 236 -37.68 8.44 4.72
C ILE A 236 -38.51 7.79 3.60
N ARG A 237 -39.83 8.07 3.58
CA ARG A 237 -40.74 7.52 2.56
C ARG A 237 -40.28 7.88 1.15
N THR A 238 -39.95 9.15 0.93
CA THR A 238 -39.56 9.65 -0.39
C THR A 238 -38.29 8.97 -0.89
N LYS A 239 -37.26 8.86 -0.03
CA LYS A 239 -35.99 8.21 -0.40
C LYS A 239 -36.14 6.70 -0.59
N LEU A 240 -36.93 6.05 0.26
CA LEU A 240 -37.22 4.62 0.13
C LEU A 240 -37.94 4.32 -1.19
N HIS A 241 -38.97 5.09 -1.55
CA HIS A 241 -39.70 4.93 -2.82
C HIS A 241 -38.76 5.13 -4.01
N ALA A 242 -37.98 6.21 -4.03
CA ALA A 242 -37.03 6.48 -5.12
C ALA A 242 -36.01 5.34 -5.30
N ASN A 243 -35.53 4.74 -4.20
CA ASN A 243 -34.64 3.58 -4.28
C ASN A 243 -35.37 2.33 -4.79
N SER A 244 -36.58 2.06 -4.32
CA SER A 244 -37.40 0.94 -4.80
C SER A 244 -37.69 1.03 -6.30
N ASP A 245 -38.06 2.21 -6.79
CA ASP A 245 -38.30 2.45 -8.21
C ASP A 245 -37.04 2.21 -9.04
N LYS A 246 -35.89 2.70 -8.56
CA LYS A 246 -34.58 2.46 -9.18
C LYS A 246 -34.22 0.97 -9.20
N GLN A 247 -34.46 0.25 -8.10
CA GLN A 247 -34.22 -1.19 -8.04
C GLN A 247 -35.13 -1.97 -9.00
N LEU A 248 -36.40 -1.59 -9.08
CA LEU A 248 -37.37 -2.20 -10.00
C LEU A 248 -36.95 -1.99 -11.46
N GLN A 249 -36.49 -0.78 -11.80
CA GLN A 249 -35.95 -0.50 -13.13
C GLN A 249 -34.71 -1.36 -13.43
N ASN A 250 -33.74 -1.41 -12.51
CA ASN A 250 -32.54 -2.23 -12.68
C ASN A 250 -32.86 -3.72 -12.86
N LEU A 251 -33.83 -4.24 -12.10
CA LEU A 251 -34.30 -5.62 -12.23
C LEU A 251 -34.95 -5.86 -13.58
N SER A 252 -35.79 -4.93 -14.06
CA SER A 252 -36.41 -4.99 -15.38
C SER A 252 -35.35 -4.99 -16.49
N ASP A 253 -34.38 -4.09 -16.42
CA ASP A 253 -33.29 -4.00 -17.40
C ASP A 253 -32.43 -5.27 -17.42
N ASN A 254 -32.10 -5.81 -16.25
CA ASN A 254 -31.33 -7.04 -16.13
C ASN A 254 -32.11 -8.27 -16.62
N PHE A 255 -33.43 -8.31 -16.35
CA PHE A 255 -34.31 -9.36 -16.85
C PHE A 255 -34.37 -9.33 -18.38
N ASN A 256 -34.57 -8.14 -18.97
CA ASN A 256 -34.64 -7.96 -20.42
C ASN A 256 -33.32 -8.36 -21.09
N LYS A 257 -32.17 -7.90 -20.57
CA LYS A 257 -30.85 -8.31 -21.07
C LYS A 257 -30.63 -9.82 -21.00
N SER A 258 -31.05 -10.45 -19.89
CA SER A 258 -30.93 -11.90 -19.71
C SER A 258 -31.82 -12.66 -20.69
N LYS A 259 -33.04 -12.16 -20.92
CA LYS A 259 -33.99 -12.72 -21.89
C LYS A 259 -33.44 -12.64 -23.31
N GLU A 260 -32.97 -11.48 -23.74
CA GLU A 260 -32.37 -11.27 -25.06
C GLU A 260 -31.19 -12.22 -25.30
N LYS A 261 -30.32 -12.38 -24.30
CA LYS A 261 -29.20 -13.34 -24.38
C LYS A 261 -29.68 -14.77 -24.55
N ILE A 262 -30.64 -15.22 -23.76
CA ILE A 262 -31.20 -16.58 -23.85
C ILE A 262 -31.84 -16.82 -25.22
N GLU A 263 -32.56 -15.83 -25.75
CA GLU A 263 -33.19 -15.93 -27.08
C GLU A 263 -32.13 -15.98 -28.19
N ALA A 264 -31.06 -15.18 -28.09
CA ALA A 264 -29.93 -15.22 -29.03
C ALA A 264 -29.19 -16.57 -29.00
N ASP A 265 -28.94 -17.12 -27.80
CA ASP A 265 -28.29 -18.43 -27.63
C ASP A 265 -29.14 -19.56 -28.23
N LYS A 266 -30.48 -19.51 -28.06
CA LYS A 266 -31.41 -20.46 -28.70
C LYS A 266 -31.40 -20.36 -30.22
N ALA A 267 -31.50 -19.15 -30.76
CA ALA A 267 -31.49 -18.92 -32.20
C ALA A 267 -30.18 -19.40 -32.84
N TYR A 268 -29.05 -19.20 -32.16
CA TYR A 268 -27.76 -19.73 -32.60
C TYR A 268 -27.76 -21.26 -32.70
N ILE A 269 -28.29 -21.96 -31.68
CA ILE A 269 -28.40 -23.44 -31.71
C ILE A 269 -29.30 -23.91 -32.85
N GLU A 270 -30.46 -23.28 -33.06
CA GLU A 270 -31.36 -23.61 -34.18
C GLU A 270 -30.66 -23.42 -35.54
N GLN A 271 -29.88 -22.34 -35.69
CA GLN A 271 -29.07 -22.12 -36.89
C GLN A 271 -28.02 -23.22 -37.08
N GLN A 272 -27.35 -23.67 -36.01
CA GLN A 272 -26.40 -24.79 -36.11
C GLN A 272 -27.08 -26.10 -36.51
N ILE A 273 -28.28 -26.37 -35.98
CA ILE A 273 -29.08 -27.57 -36.36
C ILE A 273 -29.47 -27.51 -37.84
N ASN A 274 -29.94 -26.35 -38.32
CA ASN A 274 -30.38 -26.21 -39.72
C ASN A 274 -29.23 -26.27 -40.74
N ASN A 275 -27.98 -26.13 -40.30
CA ASN A 275 -26.78 -26.21 -41.13
C ASN A 275 -26.14 -27.61 -41.15
N LEU A 276 -26.71 -28.60 -40.45
CA LEU A 276 -26.35 -30.02 -40.49
C LEU A 276 -27.17 -30.77 -41.56
#